data_AF-A0A9E3CKY2-F1
#
_entry.id   AF-A0A9E3CKY2-F1
#
_cell.length_a   1.000
_cell.length_b   1.000
_cell.length_c   1.000
_cell.angle_alpha   90.00
_cell.angle_beta   90.00
_cell.angle_gamma   90.00
#
_symmetry.space_group_name_H-M   'P 1'
#
loop_
_entity.id
_entity.type
_entity.pdbx_description
1 polymer ?
#
loop_
_entity_poly.entity_id
_entity_poly.type
_entity_poly.pdbx_seq_one_letter_code
_entity_poly.pdbx_strand_id
1 'polypeptide(L)'
;MWRKGIGLTVCVLAVACSACSRSNNLLLGRVEATVGGHTVAVTDCYRTGVTPPEKVGGTGEQSYRFTPCRDADVLIRNDELIVNGSSYGVLKQGDAVTVDHGKVLINEVAVPAVARR
;
A
#
# COMPACT_ATOMS: atom_id res chain seq x y z
N MET A 1 14.27 -16.54 59.13
CA MET A 1 13.40 -17.14 58.09
C MET A 1 12.88 -16.00 57.20
N TRP A 2 13.60 -15.65 56.13
CA TRP A 2 13.27 -14.50 55.27
C TRP A 2 12.77 -15.04 53.93
N ARG A 3 11.48 -14.89 53.64
CA ARG A 3 10.86 -15.35 52.38
C ARG A 3 11.18 -14.36 51.27
N LYS A 4 11.99 -14.78 50.29
CA LYS A 4 12.18 -14.11 49.01
C LYS A 4 10.95 -14.39 48.14
N GLY A 5 10.09 -13.38 47.95
CA GLY A 5 9.02 -13.41 46.95
C GLY A 5 9.55 -12.85 45.63
N ILE A 6 9.98 -13.74 44.74
CA ILE A 6 10.32 -13.42 43.35
C ILE A 6 9.01 -13.22 42.60
N GLY A 7 8.57 -11.97 42.46
CA GLY A 7 7.45 -11.56 41.61
C GLY A 7 7.96 -11.28 40.20
N LEU A 8 8.24 -12.35 39.45
CA LEU A 8 8.60 -12.30 38.03
C LEU A 8 7.32 -12.03 37.23
N THR A 9 6.84 -10.78 37.20
CA THR A 9 5.70 -10.36 36.38
C THR A 9 6.16 -10.19 34.93
N VAL A 10 6.19 -11.32 34.21
CA VAL A 10 6.36 -11.37 32.75
C VAL A 10 5.01 -11.00 32.13
N CYS A 11 4.80 -9.71 31.83
CA CYS A 11 3.72 -9.29 30.94
C CYS A 11 4.19 -9.41 29.49
N VAL A 12 3.90 -10.58 28.91
CA VAL A 12 3.95 -10.84 27.47
C VAL A 12 2.92 -9.95 26.78
N LEU A 13 3.37 -8.84 26.17
CA LEU A 13 2.63 -8.17 25.11
C LEU A 13 3.28 -8.55 23.78
N ALA A 14 2.88 -9.71 23.28
CA ALA A 14 3.10 -10.13 21.91
C ALA A 14 2.28 -9.22 20.99
N VAL A 15 2.86 -8.07 20.60
CA VAL A 15 2.37 -7.29 19.46
C VAL A 15 2.80 -8.04 18.21
N ALA A 16 1.96 -9.00 17.81
CA ALA A 16 2.03 -9.60 16.48
C ALA A 16 1.55 -8.56 15.46
N CYS A 17 2.44 -7.65 15.08
CA CYS A 17 2.29 -6.93 13.82
C CYS A 17 2.49 -7.97 12.71
N SER A 18 1.38 -8.54 12.25
CA SER A 18 1.30 -9.31 11.02
C SER A 18 1.71 -8.40 9.86
N ALA A 19 3.02 -8.26 9.65
CA ALA A 19 3.55 -7.84 8.37
C ALA A 19 3.03 -8.89 7.38
N CYS A 20 1.94 -8.56 6.68
CA CYS A 20 1.48 -9.31 5.54
C CYS A 20 2.62 -9.25 4.53
N SER A 21 3.50 -10.25 4.59
CA SER A 21 4.73 -10.33 3.83
C SER A 21 4.35 -10.61 2.38
N ARG A 22 4.01 -9.54 1.64
CA ARG A 22 4.02 -9.61 0.19
C ARG A 22 5.47 -9.61 -0.26
N SER A 23 5.81 -10.55 -1.13
CA SER A 23 7.16 -10.63 -1.69
C SER A 23 7.33 -9.49 -2.69
N ASN A 24 8.13 -8.48 -2.33
CA ASN A 24 8.60 -7.48 -3.26
C ASN A 24 9.83 -8.02 -3.97
N ASN A 25 9.79 -8.08 -5.31
CA ASN A 25 10.96 -8.46 -6.09
C ASN A 25 11.64 -7.19 -6.61
N LEU A 26 12.39 -6.55 -5.71
CA LEU A 26 13.10 -5.29 -5.97
C LEU A 26 14.15 -5.42 -7.09
N LEU A 27 14.74 -6.61 -7.24
CA LEU A 27 15.69 -6.91 -8.32
C LEU A 27 15.01 -6.96 -9.69
N LEU A 28 13.75 -7.40 -9.73
CA LEU A 28 12.90 -7.35 -10.94
C LEU A 28 12.08 -6.06 -11.05
N GLY A 29 12.31 -5.08 -10.16
CA GLY A 29 11.61 -3.80 -10.14
C GLY A 29 10.13 -3.90 -9.79
N ARG A 30 9.63 -5.04 -9.29
CA ARG A 30 8.21 -5.20 -8.92
C ARG A 30 8.01 -5.02 -7.42
N VAL A 31 7.14 -4.08 -7.09
CA VAL A 31 6.77 -3.74 -5.72
C VAL A 31 5.27 -3.84 -5.56
N GLU A 32 4.81 -4.54 -4.54
CA GLU A 32 3.41 -4.83 -4.29
C GLU A 32 3.04 -4.56 -2.82
N ALA A 33 1.91 -3.88 -2.61
CA ALA A 33 1.38 -3.60 -1.29
C ALA A 33 -0.15 -3.58 -1.26
N THR A 34 -0.72 -3.65 -0.07
CA THR A 34 -2.16 -3.42 0.12
C THR A 34 -2.40 -1.94 0.43
N VAL A 35 -3.16 -1.25 -0.42
CA VAL A 35 -3.47 0.19 -0.30
C VAL A 35 -4.97 0.34 -0.21
N GLY A 36 -5.51 0.82 0.92
CA GLY A 36 -6.95 0.99 1.09
C GLY A 36 -7.78 -0.29 0.90
N GLY A 37 -7.20 -1.48 1.10
CA GLY A 37 -7.86 -2.77 0.84
C GLY A 37 -7.70 -3.32 -0.58
N HIS A 38 -7.04 -2.59 -1.48
CA HIS A 38 -6.74 -3.02 -2.84
C HIS A 38 -5.31 -3.55 -2.95
N THR A 39 -5.09 -4.50 -3.84
CA THR A 39 -3.74 -4.91 -4.24
C THR A 39 -3.19 -3.88 -5.21
N VAL A 40 -2.07 -3.26 -4.89
CA VAL A 40 -1.38 -2.32 -5.78
C VAL A 40 0.01 -2.83 -6.06
N ALA A 41 0.30 -3.12 -7.33
CA ALA A 41 1.62 -3.45 -7.83
C ALA A 41 2.16 -2.31 -8.70
N VAL A 42 3.44 -2.03 -8.57
CA VAL A 42 4.18 -1.09 -9.41
C VAL A 42 5.41 -1.81 -9.94
N THR A 43 5.61 -1.78 -11.25
CA THR A 43 6.82 -2.31 -11.91
C THR A 43 7.82 -1.19 -12.16
N ASP A 44 9.04 -1.55 -12.57
CA ASP A 44 10.13 -0.59 -12.84
C ASP A 44 10.61 0.22 -11.60
N CYS A 45 10.21 -0.20 -10.39
CA CYS A 45 10.71 0.38 -9.15
C CYS A 45 12.06 -0.25 -8.75
N TYR A 46 13.16 0.20 -9.34
CA TYR A 46 14.52 -0.22 -8.97
C TYR A 46 15.05 0.50 -7.72
N ARG A 47 14.48 0.20 -6.56
CA ARG A 47 14.96 0.71 -5.26
C ARG A 47 15.35 -0.43 -4.32
N THR A 48 16.35 -0.18 -3.47
CA THR A 48 16.78 -1.11 -2.41
C THR A 48 15.86 -1.11 -1.19
N GLY A 49 14.92 -0.17 -1.12
CA GLY A 49 13.92 -0.06 -0.07
C GLY A 49 12.68 0.69 -0.56
N VAL A 50 11.53 0.32 -0.02
CA VAL A 50 10.21 0.83 -0.42
C VAL A 50 9.49 1.34 0.81
N THR A 51 8.94 2.55 0.72
CA THR A 51 8.09 3.11 1.77
C THR A 51 6.74 2.39 1.75
N PRO A 52 6.23 1.89 2.89
CA PRO A 52 4.91 1.28 2.95
C PRO A 52 3.80 2.29 2.62
N PRO A 53 2.60 1.83 2.23
CA PRO A 53 1.45 2.71 2.05
C PRO A 53 1.11 3.46 3.34
N GLU A 54 0.80 4.75 3.20
CA GLU A 54 0.46 5.64 4.30
C GLU A 54 -1.01 6.07 4.19
N LYS A 55 -1.69 6.16 5.33
CA LYS A 55 -3.01 6.79 5.38
C LYS A 55 -2.82 8.31 5.33
N VAL A 56 -3.47 8.95 4.37
CA VAL A 56 -3.44 10.41 4.18
C VAL A 56 -4.86 10.95 4.30
N GLY A 57 -5.04 12.25 4.59
CA GLY A 57 -6.36 12.87 4.71
C GLY A 57 -6.87 13.05 6.15
N GLY A 58 -8.07 13.63 6.27
CA GLY A 58 -8.66 14.03 7.55
C GLY A 58 -9.34 12.90 8.32
N THR A 59 -9.79 13.20 9.54
CA THR A 59 -10.60 12.27 10.35
C THR A 59 -11.90 11.95 9.62
N GLY A 60 -12.05 10.71 9.14
CA GLY A 60 -13.22 10.25 8.39
C GLY A 60 -13.00 10.08 6.88
N GLU A 61 -11.85 10.48 6.36
CA GLU A 61 -11.49 10.26 4.95
C GLU A 61 -10.76 8.93 4.78
N GLN A 62 -11.15 8.16 3.76
CA GLN A 62 -10.48 6.92 3.38
C GLN A 62 -9.48 7.20 2.26
N SER A 63 -8.42 7.91 2.60
CA SER A 63 -7.37 8.27 1.67
C SER A 63 -6.06 7.57 2.01
N TYR A 64 -5.45 6.92 1.03
CA TYR A 64 -4.23 6.13 1.18
C TYR A 64 -3.29 6.46 0.03
N ARG A 65 -2.03 6.76 0.38
CA ARG A 65 -0.99 7.08 -0.59
C ARG A 65 0.10 6.02 -0.56
N PHE A 66 0.55 5.62 -1.73
CA PHE A 66 1.64 4.68 -1.91
C PHE A 66 2.57 5.20 -3.00
N THR A 67 3.80 5.49 -2.59
CA THR A 67 4.83 6.06 -3.47
C THR A 67 6.09 5.18 -3.41
N PRO A 68 6.05 3.97 -4.02
CA PRO A 68 7.14 3.01 -3.92
C PRO A 68 8.39 3.43 -4.70
N CYS A 69 8.21 4.20 -5.78
CA CYS A 69 9.28 4.77 -6.58
C CYS A 69 8.97 6.23 -6.97
N ARG A 70 9.93 6.91 -7.62
CA ARG A 70 9.87 8.37 -7.86
C ARG A 70 8.78 8.76 -8.86
N ASP A 71 8.47 7.84 -9.75
CA ASP A 71 7.65 7.95 -10.95
C ASP A 71 6.26 7.33 -10.79
N ALA A 72 5.98 6.74 -9.63
CA ALA A 72 4.68 6.18 -9.28
C ALA A 72 4.19 6.76 -7.96
N ASP A 73 3.27 7.71 -8.07
CA ASP A 73 2.47 8.21 -6.95
C ASP A 73 1.03 7.68 -7.06
N VAL A 74 0.70 6.68 -6.26
CA VAL A 74 -0.63 6.07 -6.22
C VAL A 74 -1.39 6.62 -5.01
N LEU A 75 -2.53 7.26 -5.26
CA LEU A 75 -3.46 7.75 -4.27
C LEU A 75 -4.81 7.07 -4.49
N ILE A 76 -5.34 6.42 -3.46
CA ILE A 76 -6.72 5.96 -3.43
C ILE A 76 -7.46 6.85 -2.44
N ARG A 77 -8.42 7.63 -2.93
CA ARG A 77 -9.22 8.56 -2.12
C ARG A 77 -10.69 8.20 -2.23
N ASN A 78 -11.27 7.69 -1.15
CA ASN A 78 -12.66 7.22 -1.12
C ASN A 78 -12.96 6.32 -2.34
N ASP A 79 -12.10 5.32 -2.54
CA ASP A 79 -12.12 4.37 -3.66
C ASP A 79 -11.81 4.95 -5.06
N GLU A 80 -11.64 6.26 -5.21
CA GLU A 80 -11.15 6.85 -6.46
C GLU A 80 -9.64 6.58 -6.62
N LEU A 81 -9.25 5.88 -7.70
CA LEU A 81 -7.86 5.68 -8.07
C LEU A 81 -7.30 6.92 -8.77
N ILE A 82 -6.23 7.46 -8.22
CA ILE A 82 -5.48 8.58 -8.76
C ILE A 82 -4.01 8.15 -8.87
N VAL A 83 -3.44 8.15 -10.08
CA VAL A 83 -2.03 7.83 -10.31
C VAL A 83 -1.35 9.03 -10.96
N ASN A 84 -0.27 9.52 -10.35
CA ASN A 84 0.47 10.70 -10.80
C ASN A 84 -0.45 11.91 -11.04
N GLY A 85 -1.45 12.09 -10.18
CA GLY A 85 -2.44 13.17 -10.25
C GLY A 85 -3.58 12.95 -11.25
N SER A 86 -3.51 11.93 -12.11
CA SER A 86 -4.57 11.59 -13.07
C SER A 86 -5.57 10.62 -12.44
N SER A 87 -6.87 10.88 -12.59
CA SER A 87 -7.93 9.98 -12.09
C SER A 87 -8.15 8.84 -13.09
N TYR A 88 -8.37 7.63 -12.58
CA TYR A 88 -8.67 6.42 -13.35
C TYR A 88 -10.04 5.83 -13.00
N GLY A 89 -10.84 6.57 -12.22
CA GLY A 89 -12.17 6.16 -11.79
C GLY A 89 -12.20 5.43 -10.45
N VAL A 90 -13.39 4.93 -10.10
CA VAL A 90 -13.65 4.29 -8.81
C VAL A 90 -13.30 2.80 -8.88
N LEU A 91 -12.53 2.34 -7.91
CA LEU A 91 -12.19 0.93 -7.70
C LEU A 91 -13.34 0.20 -7.02
N LYS A 92 -13.53 -1.06 -7.40
CA LYS A 92 -14.38 -1.99 -6.68
C LYS A 92 -13.55 -2.72 -5.63
N GLN A 93 -14.22 -3.18 -4.57
CA GLN A 93 -13.59 -3.95 -3.52
C GLN A 93 -12.86 -5.16 -4.11
N GLY A 94 -11.57 -5.30 -3.77
CA GLY A 94 -10.73 -6.41 -4.24
C GLY A 94 -10.08 -6.19 -5.61
N ASP A 95 -10.36 -5.09 -6.31
CA ASP A 95 -9.68 -4.77 -7.56
C ASP A 95 -8.15 -4.73 -7.35
N ALA A 96 -7.43 -5.32 -8.30
CA ALA A 96 -5.98 -5.30 -8.36
C ALA A 96 -5.52 -4.20 -9.33
N VAL A 97 -4.70 -3.28 -8.84
CA VAL A 97 -4.12 -2.19 -9.63
C VAL A 97 -2.67 -2.55 -9.95
N THR A 98 -2.30 -2.44 -11.22
CA THR A 98 -0.90 -2.51 -11.65
C THR A 98 -0.52 -1.23 -12.37
N VAL A 99 0.53 -0.55 -11.91
CA VAL A 99 1.16 0.56 -12.62
C VAL A 99 2.40 0.00 -13.31
N ASP A 100 2.34 -0.10 -14.64
CA ASP A 100 3.39 -0.69 -15.46
C ASP A 100 3.95 0.31 -16.47
N HIS A 101 5.15 0.81 -16.21
CA HIS A 101 5.82 1.82 -17.06
C HIS A 101 4.90 3.02 -17.42
N GLY A 102 4.14 3.51 -16.43
CA GLY A 102 3.19 4.61 -16.59
C GLY A 102 1.82 4.23 -17.16
N LYS A 103 1.60 2.98 -17.55
CA LYS A 103 0.26 2.45 -17.87
C LYS A 103 -0.41 1.98 -16.60
N VAL A 104 -1.71 2.26 -16.47
CA VAL A 104 -2.51 1.77 -15.35
C VAL A 104 -3.39 0.63 -15.84
N LEU A 105 -3.32 -0.50 -15.14
CA LEU A 105 -4.14 -1.66 -15.37
C LEU A 105 -4.99 -1.92 -14.11
N ILE A 106 -6.27 -2.18 -14.31
CA ILE A 106 -7.18 -2.64 -13.26
C ILE A 106 -7.60 -4.07 -13.64
N ASN A 107 -7.30 -5.03 -12.77
CA ASN A 107 -7.52 -6.45 -13.03
C ASN A 107 -6.92 -6.89 -14.38
N GLU A 108 -5.67 -6.47 -14.65
CA GLU A 108 -4.91 -6.75 -15.88
C GLU A 108 -5.46 -6.09 -17.16
N VAL A 109 -6.51 -5.26 -17.05
CA VAL A 109 -7.06 -4.50 -18.16
C VAL A 109 -6.54 -3.07 -18.12
N ALA A 110 -5.88 -2.63 -19.19
CA ALA A 110 -5.41 -1.26 -19.32
C ALA A 110 -6.58 -0.27 -19.33
N VAL A 111 -6.50 0.74 -18.48
CA VAL A 111 -7.53 1.78 -18.33
C VAL A 111 -6.96 3.16 -18.69
N PRO A 112 -7.68 3.97 -19.48
CA PRO A 112 -7.26 5.34 -19.76
C PRO A 112 -7.56 6.24 -18.55
N ALA A 113 -6.80 7.34 -18.43
CA ALA A 113 -7.13 8.38 -17.48
C ALA A 113 -8.49 9.02 -17.82
N VAL A 114 -9.30 9.27 -16.80
CA VAL A 114 -10.58 9.97 -16.89
C VAL A 114 -10.31 11.47 -16.78
N ALA A 115 -10.85 12.26 -17.71
CA ALA A 115 -10.79 13.71 -17.63
C ALA A 115 -11.48 14.18 -16.34
N ARG A 116 -10.78 14.99 -15.53
CA ARG A 116 -11.40 15.68 -14.39
C ARG A 116 -12.49 16.60 -14.95
N ARG A 117 -13.75 16.35 -14.58
CA ARG A 117 -14.85 17.28 -14.85
C ARG A 117 -14.84 18.44 -13.86
#